data_AF-R6D7X9-F1
#
_entry.id   AF-R6D7X9-F1
#
_cell.length_a   1.000
_cell.length_b   1.000
_cell.length_c   1.000
_cell.angle_alpha   90.00
_cell.angle_beta   90.00
_cell.angle_gamma   90.00
#
_symmetry.space_group_name_H-M   'P 1'
#
loop_
_entity.id
_entity.type
_entity.pdbx_description
1 polymer ?
#
loop_
_entity_poly.entity_id
_entity_poly.type
_entity_poly.pdbx_seq_one_letter_code
_entity_poly.pdbx_strand_id
1 'polypeptide(L)' 'MLAGIGDSQLCKVTSTKLTSVHFHYRTAGIEAAQMLLNSLKRESPIPRTLTLDFELIERGSTDKKHETV' A
#
# COMPACT_ATOMS: atom_id res chain seq x y z
N MET A 1 -17.14 -11.65 -1.15
CA MET A 1 -16.27 -10.59 -0.61
C MET A 1 -14.89 -10.77 -1.20
N LEU A 2 -14.31 -9.71 -1.78
CA LEU A 2 -12.98 -9.73 -2.38
C LEU A 2 -12.21 -8.47 -2.01
N ALA A 3 -10.94 -8.61 -1.63
CA ALA A 3 -10.04 -7.49 -1.33
C ALA A 3 -8.66 -7.75 -1.97
N GLY A 4 -7.95 -6.68 -2.31
CA GLY A 4 -6.62 -6.73 -2.95
C GLY A 4 -5.58 -5.87 -2.24
N ILE A 5 -4.37 -5.85 -2.79
CA ILE A 5 -3.25 -5.06 -2.28
C ILE A 5 -2.67 -4.16 -3.38
N GLY A 6 -2.12 -3.03 -2.97
CA GLY A 6 -1.41 -2.08 -3.82
C GLY A 6 -2.25 -0.90 -4.34
N ASP A 7 -3.58 -0.99 -4.25
CA ASP A 7 -4.54 0.07 -4.62
C ASP A 7 -4.19 0.80 -5.93
N SER A 8 -3.96 0.03 -6.99
CA SER A 8 -3.64 0.58 -8.31
C SER A 8 -4.89 1.17 -9.00
N GLN A 9 -4.70 1.88 -10.11
CA GLN A 9 -5.84 2.39 -10.90
C GLN A 9 -6.77 1.28 -11.38
N LEU A 10 -6.26 0.05 -11.54
CA LEU A 10 -7.08 -1.12 -11.89
C LEU A 10 -8.20 -1.36 -10.88
N CYS A 11 -7.98 -1.10 -9.58
CA CYS A 11 -8.98 -1.25 -8.53
C CYS A 11 -10.22 -0.34 -8.71
N LYS A 12 -10.12 0.68 -9.57
CA LYS A 12 -11.18 1.68 -9.81
C LYS A 12 -11.97 1.45 -11.10
N VAL A 13 -11.43 0.68 -12.04
CA VAL A 13 -11.99 0.49 -13.41
C VAL A 13 -12.62 -0.88 -13.63
N THR A 14 -12.54 -1.78 -12.66
CA THR A 14 -13.25 -3.05 -12.65
C THR A 14 -14.76 -2.84 -12.56
N SER A 15 -15.55 -3.81 -13.05
CA SER A 15 -17.03 -3.78 -13.01
C SER A 15 -17.59 -3.56 -11.59
N THR A 16 -16.88 -4.05 -10.57
CA THR A 16 -17.07 -3.67 -9.17
C THR A 16 -15.75 -3.10 -8.66
N LYS A 17 -15.76 -1.88 -8.10
CA LYS A 17 -14.56 -1.27 -7.54
C LYS A 17 -14.02 -2.12 -6.38
N LEU A 18 -12.71 -2.36 -6.37
CA LEU A 18 -12.08 -3.31 -5.45
C LEU A 18 -11.68 -2.63 -4.14
N THR A 19 -12.10 -3.19 -3.01
CA THR A 19 -11.51 -2.90 -1.70
C THR A 19 -10.05 -3.31 -1.75
N SER A 20 -9.16 -2.44 -1.26
CA SER A 20 -7.72 -2.76 -1.30
C SER A 20 -6.92 -2.01 -0.24
N VAL A 21 -5.76 -2.56 0.10
CA VAL A 21 -4.77 -1.87 0.93
C VAL A 21 -3.88 -0.99 0.06
N HIS A 22 -3.78 0.30 0.39
CA HIS A 22 -2.85 1.26 -0.21
C HIS A 22 -1.59 1.34 0.64
N PHE A 23 -0.44 1.00 0.04
CA PHE A 23 0.86 1.16 0.69
C PHE A 23 1.53 2.45 0.24
N HIS A 24 2.32 3.07 1.12
CA HIS A 24 3.10 4.27 0.83
C HIS A 24 4.35 4.00 -0.04
N TYR A 25 4.17 3.37 -1.22
CA TYR A 25 5.28 2.94 -2.10
C TYR A 25 6.22 4.08 -2.49
N ARG A 26 5.68 5.28 -2.74
CA ARG A 26 6.49 6.46 -3.09
C ARG A 26 7.39 6.86 -1.94
N THR A 27 6.86 6.94 -0.72
CA THR A 27 7.61 7.24 0.49
C THR A 27 8.64 6.15 0.76
N ALA A 28 8.24 4.87 0.65
CA ALA A 28 9.14 3.72 0.81
C ALA A 28 10.36 3.81 -0.12
N GLY A 29 10.13 4.15 -1.40
CA GLY A 29 11.21 4.31 -2.38
C GLY A 29 12.17 5.47 -2.06
N ILE A 30 11.63 6.61 -1.62
CA ILE A 30 12.43 7.77 -1.22
C ILE A 30 13.29 7.44 0.01
N GLU A 31 12.69 6.86 1.04
CA GLU A 31 13.38 6.46 2.27
C GLU A 31 14.46 5.40 1.98
N ALA A 32 14.15 4.40 1.15
CA ALA A 32 15.12 3.38 0.75
C ALA A 32 16.32 3.98 0.00
N ALA A 33 16.09 4.90 -0.93
CA ALA A 33 17.16 5.59 -1.65
C ALA A 33 18.03 6.43 -0.69
N GLN A 34 17.41 7.17 0.24
CA GLN A 34 18.14 7.96 1.24
C GLN A 34 18.97 7.06 2.18
N MET A 35 18.41 5.95 2.65
CA MET A 35 19.11 4.97 3.48
C MET A 35 20.32 4.36 2.75
N LEU A 36 20.17 4.08 1.45
CA LEU A 36 21.27 3.59 0.61
C LEU A 36 22.37 4.65 0.46
N LEU A 37 22.03 5.90 0.17
CA LEU A 37 22.99 7.00 0.05
C LEU A 37 23.75 7.23 1.36
N ASN A 38 23.06 7.20 2.50
CA ASN A 38 23.68 7.36 3.83
C ASN A 38 24.64 6.20 4.14
N SER A 39 24.28 4.97 3.75
CA SER A 39 25.17 3.80 3.85
C SER A 39 26.43 3.98 3.01
N LEU A 40 26.31 4.43 1.76
CA LEU A 40 27.45 4.65 0.87
C LEU A 40 28.42 5.71 1.41
N LYS A 41 27.90 6.78 2.01
CA LYS A 41 28.71 7.83 2.63
C LYS A 41 29.29 7.46 4.01
N ARG A 42 28.92 6.29 4.55
CA ARG A 42 29.26 5.84 5.92
C ARG A 42 28.79 6.82 7.01
N GLU A 43 27.76 7.61 6.74
CA GLU A 43 27.17 8.57 7.69
C GLU A 43 26.34 7.88 8.78
N SER A 44 25.88 6.65 8.52
CA SER A 44 25.17 5.82 9.49
C SER A 44 25.69 4.38 9.44
N PRO A 45 26.69 4.01 10.26
CA PRO A 45 27.26 2.67 10.26
C PRO A 45 26.31 1.60 10.85
N ILE A 46 25.25 2.02 11.54
CA ILE A 46 24.26 1.13 12.15
C ILE A 46 23.14 0.86 11.14
N PRO A 47 22.85 -0.42 10.81
CA PRO A 47 21.71 -0.78 9.99
C PRO A 47 20.40 -0.26 10.60
N ARG A 48 19.60 0.42 9.79
CA ARG A 48 18.29 0.94 10.20
C ARG A 48 17.19 0.16 9.49
N THR A 49 16.11 -0.13 10.21
CA THR A 49 14.88 -0.70 9.63
C THR A 49 13.77 0.31 9.81
N LEU A 50 13.02 0.57 8.73
CA LEU A 50 11.85 1.44 8.73
C LEU A 50 10.63 0.60 8.30
N THR A 51 9.55 0.72 9.03
CA THR A 51 8.24 0.16 8.67
C THR A 51 7.29 1.32 8.43
N LEU A 52 6.60 1.31 7.29
CA LEU A 52 5.58 2.30 6.96
C LEU A 52 4.20 1.69 7.17
N ASP A 53 3.26 2.56 7.52
CA ASP A 53 1.85 2.19 7.64
C ASP A 53 1.20 1.93 6.26
N PHE A 54 -0.09 1.62 6.31
CA PHE A 54 -0.92 1.41 5.14
C PHE A 54 -2.33 1.96 5.38
N GLU A 55 -3.08 2.18 4.31
CA GLU A 55 -4.46 2.62 4.36
C GLU A 55 -5.39 1.54 3.78
N LEU A 56 -6.45 1.18 4.51
CA LEU A 56 -7.51 0.33 3.96
C LEU A 56 -8.49 1.20 3.16
N ILE A 57 -8.65 0.89 1.88
CA ILE A 57 -9.61 1.58 1.02
C ILE A 57 -10.80 0.66 0.75
N GLU A 58 -11.89 0.87 1.47
CA GLU A 58 -13.13 0.09 1.34
C GLU A 58 -13.91 0.51 0.09
N ARG A 59 -14.39 -0.48 -0.66
CA ARG A 59 -15.18 -0.32 -1.90
C ARG A 59 -16.14 -1.50 -2.10
N GLY A 60 -16.96 -1.41 -3.14
CA GLY A 60 -18.08 -2.32 -3.40
C GLY A 60 -17.77 -3.84 -3.49
N SER A 61 -16.52 -4.26 -3.64
CA SER A 61 -16.17 -5.69 -3.64
C SER A 61 -16.29 -6.36 -2.27
N THR A 62 -16.45 -5.59 -1.19
CA THR A 62 -16.67 -6.11 0.18
C THR A 62 -18.04 -5.79 0.75
N ASP A 63 -18.89 -5.07 0.01
CA ASP A 63 -20.27 -4.81 0.41
C ASP A 63 -21.02 -6.13 0.65
N LYS A 64 -21.76 -6.21 1.77
CA LYS A 64 -22.69 -7.31 2.01
C LYS A 64 -23.88 -7.12 1.07
N LYS A 65 -24.12 -8.08 0.17
CA LYS A 65 -25.41 -8.15 -0.51
C LYS A 65 -26.47 -8.50 0.54
N HIS A 66 -27.38 -7.58 0.83
CA HIS A 66 -28.64 -7.93 1.47
C HIS A 66 -29.42 -8.80 0.47
N GLU A 67 -29.48 -10.11 0.71
CA GLU A 67 -30.51 -10.95 0.11
C GLU A 67 -31.83 -10.52 0.75
N THR A 68 -32.57 -9.66 0.06
CA THR A 68 -34.00 -9.52 0.29
C THR A 68 -34.65 -10.84 -0.12
N VAL A 69 -35.00 -11.63 0.90
CA VAL A 69 -35.92 -12.78 0.81
C VAL A 69 -37.33 -12.25 0.57
#